data_AF-A0A7V1H1H4-F1
#
_entry.id   AF-A0A7V1H1H4-F1
#
_cell.length_a   1.000
_cell.length_b   1.000
_cell.length_c   1.000
_cell.angle_alpha   90.00
_cell.angle_beta   90.00
_cell.angle_gamma   90.00
#
_symmetry.space_group_name_H-M   'P 1'
#
loop_
_entity.id
_entity.type
_entity.pdbx_description
1 polymer ?
#
loop_
_entity_poly.entity_id
_entity_poly.type
_entity_poly.pdbx_seq_one_letter_code
_entity_poly.pdbx_strand_id
1 'polypeptide(L)' 'MEWFILAFSLRSTVMTRYNGELIEATIHPLEGDKAVVDLKKPYGPIAPGQSAVFYDGDIVLGGGIID' A
#
# COMPACT_ATOMS: atom_id res chain seq x y z
N MET A 1 20.04 -15.11 6.99
CA MET A 1 18.96 -15.20 8.00
C MET A 1 17.73 -14.63 7.33
N GLU A 2 17.03 -15.49 6.60
CA GLU A 2 15.86 -15.15 5.79
C GLU A 2 14.68 -15.04 6.75
N TRP A 3 14.33 -13.81 7.12
CA TRP A 3 13.12 -13.57 7.89
C TRP A 3 11.94 -13.89 6.98
N PHE A 4 11.10 -14.83 7.43
CA PHE A 4 9.82 -15.17 6.83
C PHE A 4 9.09 -13.88 6.43
N ILE A 5 9.08 -13.57 5.14
CA ILE A 5 8.12 -12.62 4.62
C ILE A 5 6.78 -13.32 4.87
N LEU A 6 6.01 -12.78 5.80
CA LEU A 6 4.66 -13.23 6.05
C LEU A 6 3.92 -13.12 4.71
N ALA A 7 3.75 -14.24 4.02
CA ALA A 7 3.10 -14.35 2.70
C ALA A 7 1.57 -14.17 2.82
N PHE A 8 1.13 -13.31 3.73
CA PHE A 8 -0.26 -13.03 4.01
C PHE A 8 -0.58 -11.65 3.47
N SER A 9 -1.60 -11.60 2.62
CA SER A 9 -2.10 -10.34 2.09
C SER A 9 -2.83 -9.56 3.20
N LEU A 10 -2.60 -8.26 3.25
CA LEU A 10 -3.14 -7.39 4.29
C LEU A 10 -4.21 -6.46 3.72
N ARG A 11 -5.41 -6.47 4.30
CA ARG A 11 -6.43 -5.47 3.97
C ARG A 11 -6.10 -4.16 4.67
N SER A 12 -6.22 -3.06 3.94
CA SER A 12 -5.91 -1.72 4.45
C SER A 12 -6.71 -0.67 3.67
N THR A 13 -6.57 0.59 4.06
CA THR A 13 -6.81 1.70 3.15
C THR A 13 -5.48 2.32 2.74
N VAL A 14 -5.42 2.87 1.53
CA VAL A 14 -4.23 3.54 0.98
C VAL A 14 -4.53 4.99 0.63
N MET A 15 -3.60 5.88 0.97
CA MET A 15 -3.58 7.27 0.53
C MET A 15 -2.39 7.48 -0.41
N THR A 16 -2.66 7.89 -1.65
CA THR A 16 -1.62 8.10 -2.69
C THR A 16 -1.30 9.57 -2.96
N ARG A 17 -2.04 10.48 -2.31
CA ARG A 17 -1.82 11.93 -2.35
C ARG A 17 -2.01 12.51 -0.97
N TYR A 18 -1.20 13.50 -0.60
CA TYR A 18 -1.36 14.21 0.66
C TYR A 18 -2.79 14.78 0.78
N ASN A 19 -3.45 14.51 1.90
CA ASN A 19 -4.87 14.82 2.15
C ASN A 19 -5.84 14.26 1.09
N GLY A 20 -5.44 13.17 0.42
CA GLY A 20 -6.29 12.44 -0.52
C GLY A 20 -7.31 11.55 0.18
N GLU A 21 -8.18 10.95 -0.63
CA GLU A 21 -9.13 9.94 -0.17
C GLU A 21 -8.39 8.66 0.26
N LEU A 22 -8.90 8.03 1.32
CA LEU A 22 -8.51 6.68 1.73
C LEU A 22 -9.24 5.65 0.88
N ILE A 23 -8.49 4.87 0.11
CA ILE A 23 -9.04 3.89 -0.83
C ILE A 23 -8.86 2.49 -0.25
N GLU A 24 -9.92 1.68 -0.20
CA GLU A 24 -9.80 0.28 0.21
C GLU A 24 -8.84 -0.48 -0.72
N ALA A 25 -7.85 -1.16 -0.13
CA ALA A 25 -6.82 -1.88 -0.87
C ALA A 25 -6.37 -3.16 -0.16
N THR A 26 -5.81 -4.09 -0.94
CA THR A 26 -5.13 -5.27 -0.42
C THR A 26 -3.64 -5.19 -0.78
N ILE A 27 -2.78 -5.29 0.23
CA ILE A 27 -1.33 -5.27 0.09
C ILE A 27 -0.84 -6.72 -0.04
N HIS A 28 -0.08 -6.99 -1.09
CA HIS A 28 0.57 -8.26 -1.35
C HIS A 28 2.09 -8.07 -1.25
N PRO A 29 2.71 -8.42 -0.10
CA PRO A 29 4.16 -8.31 0.07
C PRO A 29 4.90 -9.15 -0.98
N LEU A 30 5.99 -8.60 -1.50
CA LEU A 30 6.93 -9.26 -2.39
C LEU A 30 8.32 -9.31 -1.74
N GLU A 31 9.24 -10.07 -2.33
CA GLU A 31 10.65 -10.02 -1.96
C GLU A 31 11.28 -8.66 -2.28
N GLY A 32 12.33 -8.30 -1.54
CA GLY A 32 13.13 -7.11 -1.79
C GLY A 32 12.44 -5.79 -1.45
N ASP A 33 11.71 -5.73 -0.33
CA ASP A 33 11.02 -4.53 0.19
C ASP A 33 10.01 -3.92 -0.81
N LYS A 34 9.37 -4.78 -1.59
CA LYS A 34 8.33 -4.41 -2.56
C LYS A 34 6.98 -4.96 -2.15
N ALA A 35 5.92 -4.39 -2.69
CA ALA A 35 4.57 -4.92 -2.59
C ALA A 35 3.77 -4.58 -3.85
N VAL A 36 2.80 -5.43 -4.19
CA VAL A 36 1.72 -5.08 -5.11
C VAL A 36 0.52 -4.67 -4.28
N VAL A 37 -0.16 -3.60 -4.71
CA VAL A 37 -1.33 -3.07 -4.02
C VAL A 37 -2.52 -3.13 -4.96
N ASP A 38 -3.48 -3.99 -4.66
CA ASP A 38 -4.72 -4.11 -5.41
C ASP A 38 -5.77 -3.17 -4.82
N LEU A 39 -6.18 -2.18 -5.61
CA LEU A 39 -7.25 -1.26 -5.24
C LEU A 39 -8.61 -1.94 -5.46
N LYS A 40 -9.50 -1.87 -4.47
CA LYS A 40 -10.83 -2.48 -4.55
C LYS A 40 -11.74 -1.82 -5.59
N LYS A 41 -11.43 -0.58 -5.98
CA LYS A 41 -12.10 0.17 -7.03
C LYS A 41 -11.07 0.91 -7.88
N PRO A 42 -11.34 1.14 -9.17
CA PRO A 42 -10.51 2.00 -10.01
C PRO A 42 -10.34 3.38 -9.36
N TYR A 43 -9.10 3.84 -9.25
CA TYR A 43 -8.75 5.16 -8.72
C TYR A 43 -7.55 5.71 -9.48
N GLY A 44 -7.55 7.01 -9.77
CA GLY A 44 -6.43 7.64 -10.48
C GLY A 44 -6.74 9.03 -11.02
N PRO A 45 -5.73 9.73 -11.57
CA PRO A 45 -4.41 9.20 -11.97
C PRO A 45 -3.39 9.04 -10.82
N ILE A 46 -2.66 7.92 -10.85
CA ILE A 46 -1.53 7.58 -9.96
C ILE A 46 -0.23 7.71 -10.77
N ALA A 47 0.75 8.45 -10.26
CA ALA A 47 2.02 8.68 -10.93
C ALA A 47 3.20 8.03 -10.18
N PRO A 48 4.21 7.51 -10.89
CA PRO A 48 5.47 7.11 -10.28
C PRO A 48 6.12 8.25 -9.49
N GLY A 49 6.81 7.91 -8.41
CA GLY A 49 7.43 8.86 -7.48
C GLY A 49 6.49 9.43 -6.42
N GLN A 50 5.18 9.17 -6.48
CA GLN A 50 4.27 9.51 -5.38
C GLN A 50 4.43 8.54 -4.21
N SER A 51 4.10 8.99 -3.00
CA SER A 51 4.03 8.11 -1.83
C SER A 51 2.68 7.40 -1.75
N ALA A 52 2.71 6.11 -1.43
CA ALA A 52 1.55 5.36 -0.97
C ALA A 52 1.70 5.12 0.53
N VAL A 53 0.72 5.55 1.32
CA VAL A 53 0.68 5.35 2.78
C VAL A 53 -0.51 4.47 3.13
N PHE A 54 -0.27 3.43 3.92
CA PHE A 54 -1.26 2.41 4.29
C PHE A 54 -1.76 2.60 5.72
N TYR A 55 -3.06 2.40 5.91
CA TYR A 55 -3.75 2.62 7.18
C TYR A 55 -4.64 1.44 7.58
N ASP A 56 -4.78 1.24 8.89
CA ASP A 56 -5.86 0.48 9.53
C ASP A 56 -6.62 1.43 10.48
N GLY A 57 -7.74 1.97 9.99
CA GLY A 57 -8.41 3.09 10.66
C GLY A 57 -7.47 4.31 10.78
N ASP A 58 -7.17 4.69 12.01
CA ASP A 58 -6.29 5.83 12.34
C ASP A 58 -4.81 5.42 12.52
N ILE A 59 -4.48 4.14 12.37
CA ILE A 59 -3.12 3.62 12.56
C ILE A 59 -2.39 3.59 11.22
N VAL A 60 -1.19 4.17 11.18
CA VAL A 60 -0.28 4.03 10.03
C VAL A 60 0.40 2.67 10.08
N LEU A 61 0.19 1.86 9.05
CA LEU A 61 0.81 0.55 8.90
C LEU A 61 2.19 0.64 8.25
N GLY A 62 2.39 1.64 7.38
CA GLY A 62 3.62 1.86 6.64
C GLY A 62 3.39 2.61 5.33
N GLY A 63 4.38 2.60 4.46
CA GLY A 63 4.27 3.22 3.15
C GLY A 63 5.49 2.98 2.27
N GLY A 64 5.40 3.44 1.03
CA GLY A 64 6.45 3.30 0.03
C GLY A 64 6.32 4.32 -1.10
N ILE A 65 7.26 4.28 -2.03
CA ILE A 65 7.21 5.07 -3.26
C ILE A 65 6.63 4.19 -4.36
N ILE A 66 5.70 4.75 -5.13
CA ILE A 66 5.10 4.11 -6.28
C ILE A 66 6.14 4.14 -7.42
N ASP A 67 6.47 2.97 -7.97
CA ASP A 67 7.34 2.76 -9.13
C ASP A 67 6.48 2.34 -10.34
#